data_AF-K2E4V3-F1
#
_entry.id   AF-K2E4V3-F1
#
_cell.length_a   1.000
_cell.length_b   1.000
_cell.length_c   1.000
_cell.angle_alpha   90.00
_cell.angle_beta   90.00
_cell.angle_gamma   90.00
#
_symmetry.space_group_name_H-M   'P 1'
#
loop_
_entity.id
_entity.type
_entity.pdbx_description
1 polymer ?
#
loop_
_entity_poly.entity_id
_entity_poly.type
_entity_poly.pdbx_seq_one_letter_code
_entity_poly.pdbx_strand_id
1 'polypeptide(L)'
;MVLRLGDNMNIFLNKKGFSVFEPLLAIGLMALLLVSLTSLLLISSFESAKSTDFQEGLWFAQEGISATKTISFGDLFVTASGSLHFSTSTTDTGSWQLLENGPQTLGKFSRSVVVSSVKRDLSCVISENPADTVDADTFKIESNVSWQDTNGETRDISLESFRTNWENPVGSCFVGETSCVLVDVSSASWSGGKQLREVYFTNNCDDYVDDEVAVNSIILTWDYNTQITQVFMDYDKVWSSSGPGSPSGYQSSGTELFLYHAELERHDMVELKKTQFTNIMEGSTISLTVFFSDGSSVSTGNFVPTY
;
A
#
# COMPACT_ATOMS: atom_id res chain seq x y z
N MET A 1 32.00 -17.04 101.45
CA MET A 1 32.53 -15.92 100.62
C MET A 1 31.34 -15.11 100.15
N VAL A 2 31.16 -13.93 100.75
CA VAL A 2 30.05 -13.00 100.46
C VAL A 2 30.53 -12.05 99.37
N LEU A 3 29.83 -12.00 98.23
CA LEU A 3 29.87 -10.86 97.33
C LEU A 3 28.45 -10.33 97.20
N ARG A 4 28.17 -9.29 97.98
CA ARG A 4 27.08 -8.33 97.78
C ARG A 4 27.53 -7.34 96.72
N LEU A 5 26.77 -7.23 95.65
CA LEU A 5 26.57 -6.09 94.74
C LEU A 5 25.28 -6.47 94.01
N GLY A 6 24.24 -5.67 93.90
CA GLY A 6 24.01 -4.29 94.21
C GLY A 6 22.64 -4.01 93.63
N ASP A 7 21.87 -3.28 94.41
CA ASP A 7 20.52 -2.81 94.15
C ASP A 7 20.23 -2.32 92.72
N ASN A 8 18.97 -2.56 92.33
CA ASN A 8 18.10 -1.62 91.61
C ASN A 8 18.59 -1.08 90.26
N MET A 9 18.07 -1.68 89.18
CA MET A 9 17.75 -0.89 87.99
C MET A 9 16.49 -1.44 87.30
N ASN A 10 15.36 -1.37 88.00
CA ASN A 10 14.08 -1.24 87.32
C ASN A 10 14.08 0.15 86.68
N ILE A 11 14.56 0.24 85.43
CA ILE A 11 14.32 1.40 84.57
C ILE A 11 12.81 1.40 84.30
N PHE A 12 12.05 2.01 85.20
CA PHE A 12 10.70 2.46 84.89
C PHE A 12 10.88 3.58 83.87
N LEU A 13 10.94 3.22 82.59
CA LEU A 13 10.77 4.14 81.47
C LEU A 13 9.42 4.82 81.70
N ASN A 14 9.47 6.04 82.24
CA ASN A 14 8.31 6.84 82.56
C ASN A 14 7.65 7.25 81.23
N LYS A 15 6.71 6.44 80.74
CA LYS A 15 6.01 6.61 79.45
C LYS A 15 5.16 7.90 79.35
N LYS A 16 5.13 8.73 80.39
CA LYS A 16 4.29 9.93 80.45
C LYS A 16 4.87 11.16 79.74
N GLY A 17 6.18 11.18 79.44
CA GLY A 17 6.82 12.25 78.65
C GLY A 17 6.65 12.11 77.13
N PHE A 18 6.36 10.92 76.63
CA PHE A 18 6.19 10.64 75.19
C PHE A 18 4.81 11.03 74.64
N SER A 19 3.83 11.28 75.51
CA SER A 19 2.42 11.46 75.12
C SER A 19 2.11 12.76 74.37
N VAL A 20 2.95 13.80 74.48
CA VAL A 20 2.76 15.09 73.78
C VAL A 20 3.58 15.15 72.48
N PHE A 21 4.71 14.46 72.44
CA PHE A 21 5.57 14.44 71.25
C PHE A 21 4.94 13.62 70.11
N GLU A 22 4.27 12.51 70.43
CA GLU A 22 3.62 11.63 69.47
C GLU A 22 2.53 12.33 68.62
N PRO A 23 1.58 13.11 69.18
CA PRO A 23 0.63 13.86 68.37
C PRO A 23 1.28 14.97 67.54
N LEU A 24 2.35 15.62 68.04
CA LEU A 24 3.11 16.62 67.27
C LEU A 24 3.79 16.00 66.04
N LEU A 25 4.42 14.83 66.23
CA LEU A 25 5.02 14.06 65.13
C LEU A 25 3.94 13.60 64.14
N ALA A 26 2.81 13.10 64.62
CA ALA A 26 1.70 12.67 63.78
C ALA A 26 1.13 13.81 62.95
N ILE A 27 0.98 15.01 63.53
CA ILE A 27 0.52 16.21 62.80
C ILE A 27 1.55 16.62 61.73
N GLY A 28 2.84 16.62 62.06
CA GLY A 28 3.91 16.94 61.10
C GLY A 28 3.92 15.98 59.91
N LEU A 29 3.84 14.67 60.18
CA LEU A 29 3.75 13.64 59.15
C LEU A 29 2.47 13.76 58.33
N MET A 30 1.33 14.02 58.99
CA MET A 30 0.05 14.22 58.31
C MET A 30 0.09 15.44 57.39
N ALA A 31 0.70 16.55 57.81
CA ALA A 31 0.85 17.75 56.99
C ALA A 31 1.70 17.47 55.74
N LEU A 32 2.82 16.74 55.88
CA LEU A 32 3.65 16.34 54.74
C LEU A 32 2.88 15.45 53.76
N LEU A 33 2.11 14.47 54.28
CA LEU A 33 1.27 13.61 53.47
C LEU A 33 0.21 14.40 52.72
N LEU A 34 -0.49 15.31 53.39
CA LEU A 34 -1.52 16.13 52.75
C LEU A 34 -0.96 16.99 51.61
N VAL A 35 0.19 17.66 51.83
CA VAL A 35 0.85 18.45 50.78
C VAL A 35 1.26 17.58 49.58
N SER A 36 1.80 16.39 49.84
CA SER A 36 2.18 15.46 48.76
C SER A 36 0.98 14.97 47.96
N LEU A 37 -0.13 14.63 48.64
CA LEU A 37 -1.37 14.16 48.01
C LEU A 37 -2.02 15.26 47.18
N THR A 38 -2.10 16.49 47.70
CA THR A 38 -2.65 17.62 46.94
C THR A 38 -1.81 17.92 45.70
N SER A 39 -0.47 17.86 45.82
CA SER A 39 0.42 18.11 44.68
C SER A 39 0.26 17.04 43.60
N LEU A 40 0.19 15.76 43.99
CA LEU A 40 -0.02 14.65 43.07
C LEU A 40 -1.37 14.75 42.34
N LEU A 41 -2.44 15.12 43.06
CA LEU A 41 -3.77 15.32 42.47
C LEU A 41 -3.77 16.44 41.42
N LEU A 42 -3.12 17.57 41.72
CA LEU A 42 -3.00 18.67 40.77
C LEU A 42 -2.22 18.24 39.52
N ILE A 43 -1.05 17.62 39.69
CA ILE A 43 -0.24 17.12 38.56
C ILE A 43 -1.03 16.11 37.73
N SER A 44 -1.71 15.16 38.38
CA SER A 44 -2.54 14.17 37.70
C SER A 44 -3.66 14.80 36.89
N SER A 45 -4.30 15.86 37.40
CA SER A 45 -5.37 16.57 36.68
C SER A 45 -4.85 17.29 35.44
N PHE A 46 -3.68 17.95 35.54
CA PHE A 46 -3.06 18.63 34.40
C PHE A 46 -2.61 17.65 33.33
N GLU A 47 -1.97 16.54 33.71
CA GLU A 47 -1.53 15.52 32.75
C GLU A 47 -2.73 14.81 32.10
N SER A 48 -3.83 14.62 32.83
CA SER A 48 -5.06 14.08 32.24
C SER A 48 -5.67 15.01 31.19
N ALA A 49 -5.67 16.32 31.45
CA ALA A 49 -6.14 17.31 30.48
C ALA A 49 -5.25 17.33 29.22
N LYS A 50 -3.92 17.35 29.38
CA LYS A 50 -2.98 17.27 28.26
C LYS A 50 -3.14 16.00 27.44
N SER A 51 -3.33 14.85 28.10
CA SER A 51 -3.57 13.57 27.42
C SER A 51 -4.86 13.59 26.61
N THR A 52 -5.90 14.26 27.10
CA THR A 52 -7.18 14.39 26.38
C THR A 52 -7.00 15.26 25.15
N ASP A 53 -6.32 16.40 25.28
CA ASP A 53 -6.03 17.31 24.18
C ASP A 53 -5.20 16.65 23.08
N PHE A 54 -4.20 15.86 23.47
CA PHE A 54 -3.38 15.10 22.53
C PHE A 54 -4.20 14.06 21.76
N GLN A 55 -5.08 13.31 22.44
CA GLN A 55 -5.95 12.33 21.78
C GLN A 55 -6.95 12.98 20.84
N GLU A 56 -7.53 14.11 21.22
CA GLU A 56 -8.44 14.89 20.38
C GLU A 56 -7.72 15.45 19.14
N GLY A 57 -6.52 16.02 19.32
CA GLY A 57 -5.67 16.48 18.22
C GLY A 57 -5.29 15.35 17.25
N LEU A 58 -4.94 14.18 17.79
CA LEU A 58 -4.65 12.99 16.98
C LEU A 58 -5.89 12.53 16.19
N TRP A 59 -7.07 12.54 16.81
CA TRP A 59 -8.31 12.19 16.15
C TRP A 59 -8.63 13.14 14.98
N PHE A 60 -8.44 14.46 15.16
CA PHE A 60 -8.60 15.43 14.07
C PHE A 60 -7.59 15.23 12.93
N ALA A 61 -6.36 14.82 13.24
CA ALA A 61 -5.35 14.51 12.23
C ALA A 61 -5.71 13.24 11.44
N GLN A 62 -6.20 12.20 12.13
CA GLN A 62 -6.66 10.95 11.51
C GLN A 62 -7.89 11.17 10.65
N GLU A 63 -8.84 11.97 11.12
CA GLU A 63 -9.99 12.41 10.34
C GLU A 63 -9.52 13.17 9.10
N GLY A 64 -8.54 14.06 9.22
CA GLY A 64 -7.96 14.79 8.09
C GLY A 64 -7.46 13.86 6.99
N ILE A 65 -6.60 12.90 7.34
CA ILE A 65 -6.10 11.89 6.38
C ILE A 65 -7.25 11.07 5.77
N SER A 66 -8.20 10.63 6.60
CA SER A 66 -9.29 9.76 6.15
C SER A 66 -10.24 10.50 5.20
N ALA A 67 -10.61 11.74 5.54
CA ALA A 67 -11.44 12.60 4.71
C ALA A 67 -10.76 12.89 3.37
N THR A 68 -9.48 13.28 3.35
CA THR A 68 -8.76 13.53 2.09
C THR A 68 -8.71 12.29 1.19
N LYS A 69 -8.60 11.08 1.77
CA LYS A 69 -8.64 9.83 0.98
C LYS A 69 -9.99 9.55 0.32
N THR A 70 -11.09 10.09 0.86
CA THR A 70 -12.44 9.95 0.28
C THR A 70 -12.71 10.95 -0.85
N ILE A 71 -11.89 12.00 -0.98
CA ILE A 71 -11.97 12.94 -2.10
C ILE A 71 -11.57 12.19 -3.37
N SER A 72 -12.30 12.46 -4.46
CA SER A 72 -11.94 11.92 -5.78
C SER A 72 -10.52 12.32 -6.14
N PHE A 73 -9.75 11.41 -6.75
CA PHE A 73 -8.36 11.69 -7.07
C PHE A 73 -8.21 12.93 -7.99
N GLY A 74 -9.12 13.09 -8.96
CA GLY A 74 -9.11 14.24 -9.87
C GLY A 74 -9.47 15.58 -9.22
N ASP A 75 -10.05 15.56 -8.02
CA ASP A 75 -10.37 16.77 -7.24
C ASP A 75 -9.25 17.13 -6.24
N LEU A 76 -8.24 16.27 -6.10
CA LEU A 76 -7.04 16.58 -5.33
C LEU A 76 -6.09 17.43 -6.17
N PHE A 77 -5.47 18.40 -5.51
CA PHE A 77 -4.47 19.28 -6.10
C PHE A 77 -3.40 19.61 -5.05
N VAL A 78 -2.21 19.96 -5.52
CA VAL A 78 -1.08 20.31 -4.64
C VAL A 78 -1.43 21.57 -3.87
N THR A 79 -1.36 21.50 -2.54
CA THR A 79 -1.62 22.63 -1.66
C THR A 79 -0.64 22.66 -0.50
N ALA A 80 -0.15 23.86 -0.17
CA ALA A 80 0.73 24.08 0.98
C ALA A 80 -0.03 24.21 2.30
N SER A 81 -1.33 24.53 2.26
CA SER A 81 -2.22 24.62 3.43
C SER A 81 -3.68 24.72 2.97
N GLY A 82 -4.37 23.59 2.99
CA GLY A 82 -5.78 23.50 2.68
C GLY A 82 -6.65 23.22 3.90
N SER A 83 -7.96 23.49 3.77
CA SER A 83 -8.98 23.02 4.72
C SER A 83 -9.88 21.96 4.08
N LEU A 84 -10.53 21.18 4.93
CA LEU A 84 -11.52 20.21 4.54
C LEU A 84 -12.92 20.76 4.82
N HIS A 85 -13.77 20.71 3.80
CA HIS A 85 -15.17 21.08 3.91
C HIS A 85 -16.05 19.89 3.53
N PHE A 86 -17.01 19.54 4.37
CA PHE A 86 -18.00 18.53 4.04
C PHE A 86 -19.22 19.20 3.40
N SER A 87 -19.38 19.04 2.09
CA SER A 87 -20.50 19.59 1.35
C SER A 87 -21.72 18.70 1.52
N THR A 88 -22.82 19.29 2.01
CA THR A 88 -24.14 18.64 2.09
C THR A 88 -25.07 19.31 1.09
N SER A 89 -24.72 19.26 -0.20
CA SER A 89 -25.64 19.68 -1.25
C SER A 89 -26.89 18.79 -1.21
N THR A 90 -28.09 19.38 -1.40
CA THR A 90 -29.37 18.67 -1.40
C THR A 90 -29.51 17.63 -2.52
N THR A 91 -28.56 17.58 -3.46
CA THR A 91 -28.56 16.69 -4.62
C THR A 91 -27.49 15.60 -4.59
N ASP A 92 -26.53 15.65 -3.66
CA ASP A 92 -25.43 14.70 -3.56
C ASP A 92 -25.39 14.02 -2.20
N THR A 93 -25.06 12.73 -2.17
CA THR A 93 -24.57 12.06 -0.97
C THR A 93 -23.31 12.80 -0.52
N GLY A 94 -23.39 13.52 0.60
CA GLY A 94 -22.38 14.51 0.98
C GLY A 94 -20.93 14.03 0.83
N SER A 95 -20.06 14.90 0.34
CA SER A 95 -18.67 14.61 0.01
C SER A 95 -17.71 15.60 0.66
N TRP A 96 -16.50 15.13 0.96
CA TRP A 96 -15.41 15.99 1.39
C TRP A 96 -14.83 16.74 0.19
N GLN A 97 -14.44 17.98 0.43
CA GLN A 97 -13.79 18.85 -0.54
C GLN A 97 -12.55 19.48 0.10
N LEU A 98 -11.47 19.59 -0.69
CA LEU A 98 -10.24 20.28 -0.30
C LEU A 98 -10.30 21.71 -0.84
N LEU A 99 -10.07 22.70 0.03
CA LEU A 99 -10.13 24.12 -0.31
C LEU A 99 -8.81 24.83 0.02
N GLU A 100 -8.38 25.80 -0.80
CA GLU A 100 -7.20 26.65 -0.60
C GLU A 100 -7.50 27.88 0.27
N ASN A 101 -8.02 27.66 1.47
CA ASN A 101 -8.41 28.72 2.41
C ASN A 101 -7.61 28.67 3.72
N GLY A 102 -6.50 27.92 3.74
CA GLY A 102 -5.63 27.79 4.91
C GLY A 102 -6.19 26.84 5.99
N PRO A 103 -5.68 26.93 7.23
CA PRO A 103 -6.09 26.02 8.29
C PRO A 103 -7.55 26.18 8.72
N GLN A 104 -8.23 25.05 8.92
CA GLN A 104 -9.56 24.97 9.53
C GLN A 104 -9.46 25.15 11.05
N THR A 105 -10.39 25.89 11.65
CA THR A 105 -10.53 25.96 13.11
C THR A 105 -11.56 24.93 13.60
N LEU A 106 -11.16 24.12 14.58
CA LEU A 106 -11.94 23.05 15.21
C LEU A 106 -11.92 23.26 16.74
N GLY A 107 -12.70 24.24 17.22
CA GLY A 107 -12.61 24.67 18.61
C GLY A 107 -11.27 25.37 18.91
N LYS A 108 -10.47 24.79 19.80
CA LYS A 108 -9.10 25.28 20.11
C LYS A 108 -8.02 24.74 19.17
N PHE A 109 -8.37 23.79 18.32
CA PHE A 109 -7.45 23.17 17.37
C PHE A 109 -7.51 23.89 16.03
N SER A 110 -6.37 23.92 15.35
CA SER A 110 -6.23 24.39 13.98
C SER A 110 -5.66 23.25 13.14
N ARG A 111 -6.42 22.81 12.13
CA ARG A 111 -6.04 21.72 11.22
C ARG A 111 -5.74 22.27 9.83
N SER A 112 -4.58 21.94 9.26
CA SER A 112 -4.31 22.13 7.83
C SER A 112 -4.01 20.78 7.17
N VAL A 113 -4.47 20.62 5.93
CA VAL A 113 -4.13 19.50 5.08
C VAL A 113 -3.17 20.00 4.00
N VAL A 114 -2.05 19.31 3.83
CA VAL A 114 -1.06 19.58 2.79
C VAL A 114 -1.12 18.42 1.81
N VAL A 115 -1.17 18.73 0.53
CA VAL A 115 -1.09 17.74 -0.55
C VAL A 115 0.12 18.10 -1.38
N SER A 116 1.05 17.17 -1.54
CA SER A 116 2.26 17.38 -2.31
C SER A 116 2.45 16.28 -3.35
N SER A 117 3.04 16.66 -4.48
CA SER A 117 3.44 15.69 -5.51
C SER A 117 4.54 14.79 -4.98
N VAL A 118 4.51 13.53 -5.40
CA VAL A 118 5.55 12.55 -5.11
C VAL A 118 6.40 12.33 -6.35
N LYS A 119 7.64 11.89 -6.17
CA LYS A 119 8.52 11.47 -7.27
C LYS A 119 8.86 10.01 -7.15
N ARG A 120 9.12 9.35 -8.28
CA ARG A 120 9.60 7.98 -8.35
C ARG A 120 10.88 7.88 -9.16
N ASP A 121 11.77 7.02 -8.69
CA ASP A 121 12.94 6.62 -9.46
C ASP A 121 12.57 5.68 -10.62
N LEU A 122 13.58 5.28 -11.40
CA LEU A 122 13.40 4.29 -12.48
C LEU A 122 12.99 2.91 -11.98
N SER A 123 13.10 2.63 -10.67
CA SER A 123 12.63 1.39 -10.05
C SER A 123 11.20 1.50 -9.54
N CYS A 124 10.50 2.58 -9.87
CA CYS A 124 9.16 2.87 -9.39
C CYS A 124 9.04 2.96 -7.86
N VAL A 125 10.13 3.28 -7.17
CA VAL A 125 10.16 3.52 -5.73
C VAL A 125 10.00 5.02 -5.47
N ILE A 126 9.17 5.37 -4.48
CA ILE A 126 9.01 6.76 -4.06
C ILE A 126 10.34 7.30 -3.53
N SER A 127 10.79 8.42 -4.10
CA SER A 127 12.10 9.01 -3.86
C SER A 127 12.00 10.53 -3.68
N GLU A 128 12.92 11.09 -2.91
CA GLU A 128 13.06 12.54 -2.68
C GLU A 128 14.07 13.19 -3.64
N ASN A 129 14.73 12.41 -4.51
CA ASN A 129 15.75 12.94 -5.41
C ASN A 129 15.13 13.96 -6.39
N PRO A 130 15.68 15.17 -6.52
CA PRO A 130 15.16 16.18 -7.45
C PRO A 130 15.16 15.74 -8.91
N ALA A 131 16.08 14.85 -9.30
CA ALA A 131 16.24 14.37 -10.68
C ALA A 131 15.16 13.35 -11.10
N ASP A 132 14.42 12.79 -10.14
CA ASP A 132 13.42 11.75 -10.38
C ASP A 132 12.13 12.32 -10.95
N THR A 133 11.35 11.45 -11.60
CA THR A 133 10.14 11.82 -12.33
C THR A 133 8.98 12.00 -11.37
N VAL A 134 8.16 13.05 -11.58
CA VAL A 134 6.95 13.28 -10.79
C VAL A 134 5.94 12.18 -11.10
N ASP A 135 5.46 11.51 -10.06
CA ASP A 135 4.37 10.54 -10.15
C ASP A 135 3.03 11.28 -10.24
N ALA A 136 2.41 11.24 -11.42
CA ALA A 136 1.12 11.87 -11.68
C ALA A 136 -0.05 11.16 -10.96
N ASP A 137 0.15 9.91 -10.52
CA ASP A 137 -0.88 9.07 -9.93
C ASP A 137 -0.77 8.92 -8.43
N THR A 138 0.24 9.52 -7.79
CA THR A 138 0.38 9.48 -6.33
C THR A 138 0.61 10.86 -5.74
N PHE A 139 -0.21 11.20 -4.75
CA PHE A 139 0.01 12.35 -3.87
C PHE A 139 0.43 11.90 -2.48
N LYS A 140 1.30 12.68 -1.85
CA LYS A 140 1.54 12.64 -0.41
C LYS A 140 0.53 13.59 0.24
N ILE A 141 -0.14 13.10 1.27
CA ILE A 141 -1.12 13.83 2.07
C ILE A 141 -0.56 13.94 3.48
N GLU A 142 -0.55 15.14 4.03
CA GLU A 142 -0.22 15.39 5.43
C GLU A 142 -1.37 16.13 6.09
N SER A 143 -1.76 15.71 7.29
CA SER A 143 -2.71 16.43 8.14
C SER A 143 -1.98 16.94 9.37
N ASN A 144 -1.86 18.25 9.47
CA ASN A 144 -1.20 18.95 10.56
C ASN A 144 -2.26 19.55 11.48
N VAL A 145 -2.22 19.24 12.77
CA VAL A 145 -3.11 19.80 13.78
C VAL A 145 -2.29 20.50 14.83
N SER A 146 -2.63 21.74 15.16
CA SER A 146 -1.97 22.54 16.20
C SER A 146 -2.97 23.14 17.19
N TRP A 147 -2.57 23.29 18.45
CA TRP A 147 -3.38 23.93 19.51
C TRP A 147 -2.47 24.55 20.57
N GLN A 148 -3.02 25.45 21.39
CA GLN A 148 -2.33 25.90 22.61
C GLN A 148 -2.78 25.05 23.80
N ASP A 149 -1.83 24.53 24.57
CA ASP A 149 -2.11 23.83 25.82
C ASP A 149 -2.48 24.82 26.94
N THR A 150 -2.79 24.28 28.13
CA THR A 150 -3.19 25.10 29.29
C THR A 150 -2.11 26.05 29.78
N ASN A 151 -0.85 25.85 29.40
CA ASN A 151 0.27 26.72 29.72
C ASN A 151 0.52 27.79 28.64
N GLY A 152 -0.27 27.78 27.56
CA GLY A 152 -0.10 28.64 26.39
C GLY A 152 1.00 28.15 25.44
N GLU A 153 1.54 26.94 25.63
CA GLU A 153 2.51 26.36 24.71
C GLU A 153 1.81 25.81 23.48
N THR A 154 2.30 26.14 22.29
CA THR A 154 1.81 25.53 21.05
C THR A 154 2.27 24.07 20.99
N ARG A 155 1.31 23.18 20.75
CA ARG A 155 1.50 21.76 20.45
C ARG A 155 1.05 21.49 19.03
N ASP A 156 1.69 20.53 18.39
CA ASP A 156 1.35 20.07 17.05
C ASP A 156 1.46 18.55 16.91
N ILE A 157 0.65 18.01 15.99
CA ILE A 157 0.67 16.62 15.54
C ILE A 157 0.62 16.67 14.02
N SER A 158 1.52 15.92 13.37
CA SER A 158 1.50 15.69 11.93
C SER A 158 1.34 14.20 11.64
N LEU A 159 0.39 13.87 10.79
CA LEU A 159 0.24 12.53 10.22
C LEU A 159 0.40 12.61 8.72
N GLU A 160 1.08 11.63 8.14
CA GLU A 160 1.29 11.51 6.71
C GLU A 160 0.71 10.21 6.15
N SER A 161 0.31 10.24 4.88
CA SER A 161 -0.10 9.06 4.11
C SER A 161 0.04 9.35 2.62
N PHE A 162 0.01 8.29 1.81
CA PHE A 162 -0.09 8.41 0.35
C PHE A 162 -1.52 8.14 -0.12
N ARG A 163 -1.87 8.73 -1.26
CA ARG A 163 -3.07 8.43 -2.04
C ARG A 163 -2.66 8.21 -3.49
N THR A 164 -2.92 7.00 -3.98
CA THR A 164 -2.65 6.60 -5.37
C THR A 164 -3.97 6.42 -6.13
N ASN A 165 -3.96 6.80 -7.41
CA ASN A 165 -5.03 6.60 -8.37
C ASN A 165 -5.00 5.17 -8.92
N TRP A 166 -5.69 4.26 -8.24
CA TRP A 166 -5.76 2.86 -8.67
C TRP A 166 -6.81 2.60 -9.76
N GLU A 167 -7.70 3.54 -10.03
CA GLU A 167 -8.82 3.33 -10.98
C GLU A 167 -8.39 3.47 -12.42
N ASN A 168 -7.51 4.44 -12.71
CA ASN A 168 -6.98 4.67 -14.04
C ASN A 168 -5.60 5.37 -13.95
N PRO A 169 -4.55 4.64 -13.55
CA PRO A 169 -3.23 5.23 -13.46
C PRO A 169 -2.65 5.50 -14.86
N VAL A 170 -1.87 6.56 -15.00
CA VAL A 170 -1.30 7.03 -16.28
C VAL A 170 0.24 7.06 -16.32
N GLY A 171 0.89 6.99 -15.16
CA GLY A 171 2.32 7.04 -14.99
C GLY A 171 2.97 5.71 -15.40
N SER A 172 4.17 5.79 -15.97
CA SER A 172 4.94 4.64 -16.47
C SER A 172 5.07 3.49 -15.48
N CYS A 173 5.10 3.79 -14.18
CA CYS A 173 5.14 2.81 -13.10
C CYS A 173 3.87 1.98 -12.90
N PHE A 174 2.80 2.32 -13.61
CA PHE A 174 1.50 1.67 -13.52
C PHE A 174 0.94 1.29 -14.89
N VAL A 175 1.68 1.57 -15.98
CA VAL A 175 1.29 1.12 -17.32
C VAL A 175 1.56 -0.38 -17.41
N GLY A 176 0.56 -1.16 -17.81
CA GLY A 176 0.75 -2.60 -17.95
C GLY A 176 1.66 -2.95 -19.13
N GLU A 177 2.41 -4.05 -19.02
CA GLU A 177 3.35 -4.62 -20.00
C GLU A 177 2.75 -4.69 -21.43
N THR A 178 1.42 -4.80 -21.55
CA THR A 178 0.67 -4.72 -22.81
C THR A 178 0.91 -3.48 -23.69
N SER A 179 1.36 -2.34 -23.14
CA SER A 179 1.53 -1.13 -23.96
C SER A 179 2.74 -1.20 -24.90
N CYS A 180 3.70 -2.07 -24.59
CA CYS A 180 4.98 -2.16 -25.29
C CYS A 180 5.31 -3.56 -25.82
N VAL A 181 4.61 -4.60 -25.36
CA VAL A 181 4.68 -5.93 -25.99
C VAL A 181 3.75 -6.01 -27.20
N LEU A 182 4.32 -6.30 -28.37
CA LEU A 182 3.58 -6.50 -29.61
C LEU A 182 3.44 -8.00 -29.90
N VAL A 183 2.21 -8.46 -30.14
CA VAL A 183 1.93 -9.83 -30.61
C VAL A 183 1.52 -9.78 -32.09
N ASP A 184 2.42 -10.25 -32.96
CA ASP A 184 2.21 -10.29 -34.39
C ASP A 184 1.78 -11.68 -34.87
N VAL A 185 0.58 -11.76 -35.44
CA VAL A 185 -0.01 -12.98 -36.03
C VAL A 185 -0.08 -12.91 -37.56
N SER A 186 0.44 -11.85 -38.17
CA SER A 186 0.34 -11.62 -39.63
C SER A 186 1.07 -12.67 -40.46
N SER A 187 2.14 -13.25 -39.90
CA SER A 187 2.94 -14.30 -40.53
C SER A 187 2.56 -15.71 -40.06
N ALA A 188 1.52 -15.85 -39.23
CA ALA A 188 1.16 -17.13 -38.66
C ALA A 188 0.89 -18.19 -39.76
N SER A 189 1.46 -19.37 -39.60
CA SER A 189 1.39 -20.44 -40.61
C SER A 189 1.21 -21.84 -40.00
N TRP A 190 0.69 -22.75 -40.84
CA TRP A 190 0.50 -24.16 -40.53
C TRP A 190 1.64 -25.02 -41.06
N SER A 191 2.38 -25.68 -40.16
CA SER A 191 3.37 -26.68 -40.54
C SER A 191 2.84 -28.10 -40.34
N GLY A 192 2.86 -28.91 -41.41
CA GLY A 192 2.34 -30.28 -41.42
C GLY A 192 0.84 -30.37 -41.06
N GLY A 193 0.10 -29.28 -41.22
CA GLY A 193 -1.32 -29.16 -40.92
C GLY A 193 -1.68 -29.25 -39.43
N LYS A 194 -0.73 -29.42 -38.51
CA LYS A 194 -1.01 -29.63 -37.07
C LYS A 194 -0.24 -28.72 -36.13
N GLN A 195 0.65 -27.88 -36.67
CA GLN A 195 1.51 -27.01 -35.89
C GLN A 195 1.30 -25.57 -36.31
N LEU A 196 0.80 -24.74 -35.40
CA LEU A 196 0.81 -23.30 -35.57
C LEU A 196 2.22 -22.79 -35.26
N ARG A 197 2.75 -21.94 -36.14
CA ARG A 197 4.11 -21.36 -36.09
C ARG A 197 4.07 -19.88 -36.49
N GLU A 198 5.21 -19.21 -36.41
CA GLU A 198 5.41 -17.85 -36.94
C GLU A 198 4.44 -16.81 -36.32
N VAL A 199 4.11 -17.00 -35.04
CA VAL A 199 3.48 -15.97 -34.21
C VAL A 199 4.59 -15.35 -33.36
N TYR A 200 4.77 -14.05 -33.45
CA TYR A 200 5.91 -13.35 -32.84
C TYR A 200 5.48 -12.47 -31.67
N PHE A 201 6.32 -12.44 -30.65
CA PHE A 201 6.21 -11.59 -29.48
C PHE A 201 7.42 -10.68 -29.48
N THR A 202 7.21 -9.37 -29.54
CA THR A 202 8.30 -8.40 -29.50
C THR A 202 8.18 -7.54 -28.26
N ASN A 203 9.19 -7.56 -27.40
CA ASN A 203 9.26 -6.68 -26.24
C ASN A 203 9.92 -5.34 -26.63
N ASN A 204 9.10 -4.30 -26.84
CA ASN A 204 9.60 -2.94 -27.12
C ASN A 204 9.55 -2.05 -25.87
N CYS A 205 9.62 -2.63 -24.68
CA CYS A 205 9.53 -1.87 -23.43
C CYS A 205 10.87 -1.19 -23.11
N ASP A 206 11.00 0.07 -23.54
CA ASP A 206 12.14 0.94 -23.19
C ASP A 206 12.08 1.44 -21.74
N ASP A 207 10.86 1.67 -21.24
CA ASP A 207 10.60 2.40 -19.99
C ASP A 207 10.30 1.49 -18.79
N TYR A 208 10.33 0.17 -18.96
CA TYR A 208 10.01 -0.78 -17.88
C TYR A 208 11.24 -1.11 -17.03
N VAL A 209 11.03 -1.20 -15.73
CA VAL A 209 12.06 -1.41 -14.70
C VAL A 209 12.76 -2.75 -14.89
N ASP A 210 11.97 -3.77 -15.22
CA ASP A 210 12.48 -5.08 -15.53
C ASP A 210 12.88 -5.14 -17.00
N ASP A 211 14.12 -5.57 -17.25
CA ASP A 211 14.65 -5.79 -18.60
C ASP A 211 13.96 -6.96 -19.31
N GLU A 212 13.09 -7.69 -18.62
CA GLU A 212 12.41 -8.90 -19.06
C GLU A 212 10.91 -8.81 -18.75
N VAL A 213 10.08 -9.22 -19.70
CA VAL A 213 8.62 -9.31 -19.55
C VAL A 213 8.24 -10.78 -19.45
N ALA A 214 7.61 -11.18 -18.34
CA ALA A 214 7.21 -12.58 -18.14
C ALA A 214 5.78 -12.83 -18.65
N VAL A 215 5.65 -13.74 -19.61
CA VAL A 215 4.37 -14.26 -20.09
C VAL A 215 3.90 -15.36 -19.14
N ASN A 216 2.90 -15.04 -18.33
CA ASN A 216 2.37 -15.94 -17.31
C ASN A 216 1.48 -17.05 -17.90
N SER A 217 0.54 -16.68 -18.76
CA SER A 217 -0.40 -17.64 -19.36
C SER A 217 -0.89 -17.20 -20.74
N ILE A 218 -1.42 -18.16 -21.50
CA ILE A 218 -2.09 -17.92 -22.78
C ILE A 218 -3.44 -18.62 -22.86
N ILE A 219 -4.38 -18.01 -23.57
CA ILE A 219 -5.63 -18.63 -24.00
C ILE A 219 -5.63 -18.66 -25.52
N LEU A 220 -5.65 -19.86 -26.09
CA LEU A 220 -5.88 -20.09 -27.51
C LEU A 220 -7.31 -20.57 -27.70
N THR A 221 -8.06 -19.91 -28.58
CA THR A 221 -9.36 -20.41 -29.04
C THR A 221 -9.28 -20.76 -30.53
N TRP A 222 -9.95 -21.85 -30.90
CA TRP A 222 -10.07 -22.32 -32.27
C TRP A 222 -11.43 -23.01 -32.49
N ASP A 223 -11.84 -23.13 -33.76
CA ASP A 223 -13.17 -23.59 -34.19
C ASP A 223 -13.27 -25.11 -34.46
N TYR A 224 -12.15 -25.84 -34.47
CA TYR A 224 -12.12 -27.29 -34.74
C TYR A 224 -12.13 -28.13 -33.45
N ASN A 225 -12.73 -29.32 -33.51
CA ASN A 225 -12.73 -30.27 -32.39
C ASN A 225 -11.39 -31.05 -32.28
N THR A 226 -10.35 -30.33 -31.88
CA THR A 226 -9.02 -30.85 -31.62
C THR A 226 -8.58 -30.46 -30.21
N GLN A 227 -7.46 -31.03 -29.76
CA GLN A 227 -6.83 -30.64 -28.50
C GLN A 227 -5.39 -30.18 -28.75
N ILE A 228 -4.94 -29.24 -27.92
CA ILE A 228 -3.55 -28.81 -27.88
C ILE A 228 -2.73 -29.77 -27.00
N THR A 229 -1.47 -30.00 -27.39
CA THR A 229 -0.59 -30.97 -26.75
C THR A 229 0.70 -30.36 -26.23
N GLN A 230 1.24 -29.34 -26.92
CA GLN A 230 2.54 -28.71 -26.61
C GLN A 230 2.56 -27.28 -27.14
N VAL A 231 3.25 -26.40 -26.42
CA VAL A 231 3.58 -25.03 -26.82
C VAL A 231 5.08 -24.83 -26.59
N PHE A 232 5.75 -24.32 -27.62
CA PHE A 232 7.15 -23.91 -27.58
C PHE A 232 7.24 -22.42 -27.90
N MET A 233 8.01 -21.71 -27.09
CA MET A 233 8.51 -20.38 -27.40
C MET A 233 10.00 -20.50 -27.68
N ASP A 234 10.38 -20.13 -28.89
CA ASP A 234 11.63 -20.48 -29.54
C ASP A 234 11.98 -21.97 -29.37
N TYR A 235 13.00 -22.27 -28.58
CA TYR A 235 13.49 -23.62 -28.37
C TYR A 235 12.96 -24.24 -27.07
N ASP A 236 12.33 -23.42 -26.22
CA ASP A 236 11.89 -23.83 -24.90
C ASP A 236 10.44 -24.28 -24.92
N LYS A 237 10.24 -25.47 -24.34
CA LYS A 237 8.90 -26.01 -24.12
C LYS A 237 8.31 -25.35 -22.90
N VAL A 238 7.50 -24.32 -23.12
CA VAL A 238 6.87 -23.54 -22.05
C VAL A 238 5.57 -24.16 -21.55
N TRP A 239 4.92 -25.01 -22.36
CA TRP A 239 3.78 -25.80 -21.89
C TRP A 239 3.68 -27.15 -22.60
N SER A 240 3.26 -28.21 -21.88
CA SER A 240 2.74 -29.42 -22.53
C SER A 240 1.78 -30.23 -21.68
N SER A 241 1.10 -31.19 -22.31
CA SER A 241 0.22 -32.15 -21.63
C SER A 241 0.91 -32.97 -20.54
N SER A 242 2.24 -33.03 -20.51
CA SER A 242 3.04 -33.70 -19.48
C SER A 242 4.00 -32.76 -18.73
N GLY A 243 3.85 -31.44 -18.90
CA GLY A 243 4.74 -30.42 -18.33
C GLY A 243 5.92 -30.03 -19.24
N PRO A 244 6.67 -28.96 -18.89
CA PRO A 244 6.42 -28.07 -17.76
C PRO A 244 5.18 -27.19 -18.03
N GLY A 245 4.61 -26.52 -17.04
CA GLY A 245 3.35 -25.76 -17.18
C GLY A 245 2.09 -26.52 -16.78
N SER A 246 0.96 -25.80 -16.72
CA SER A 246 -0.34 -26.34 -16.29
C SER A 246 -1.51 -25.73 -17.09
N PRO A 247 -2.69 -26.36 -17.15
CA PRO A 247 -3.04 -27.68 -16.64
C PRO A 247 -2.37 -28.83 -17.40
N SER A 248 -2.19 -29.97 -16.74
CA SER A 248 -1.70 -31.20 -17.38
C SER A 248 -2.80 -31.88 -18.21
N GLY A 249 -2.41 -32.73 -19.16
CA GLY A 249 -3.31 -33.40 -20.11
C GLY A 249 -3.53 -32.60 -21.39
N TYR A 250 -4.27 -33.18 -22.33
CA TYR A 250 -4.64 -32.49 -23.56
C TYR A 250 -5.73 -31.46 -23.28
N GLN A 251 -5.55 -30.23 -23.78
CA GLN A 251 -6.48 -29.14 -23.48
C GLN A 251 -7.36 -28.80 -24.68
N SER A 252 -8.61 -28.46 -24.39
CA SER A 252 -9.57 -27.98 -25.39
C SER A 252 -9.39 -26.50 -25.67
N SER A 253 -10.01 -26.05 -26.76
CA SER A 253 -10.14 -24.63 -27.13
C SER A 253 -10.62 -23.79 -25.94
N GLY A 254 -10.00 -22.63 -25.73
CA GLY A 254 -10.34 -21.68 -24.67
C GLY A 254 -9.82 -22.01 -23.28
N THR A 255 -9.03 -23.07 -23.13
CA THR A 255 -8.36 -23.37 -21.85
C THR A 255 -7.19 -22.42 -21.64
N GLU A 256 -7.08 -21.86 -20.44
CA GLU A 256 -5.89 -21.08 -20.03
C GLU A 256 -4.72 -22.02 -19.74
N LEU A 257 -3.59 -21.75 -20.40
CA LEU A 257 -2.35 -22.52 -20.29
C LEU A 257 -1.33 -21.66 -19.55
N PHE A 258 -1.02 -22.03 -18.32
CA PHE A 258 0.05 -21.42 -17.54
C PHE A 258 1.40 -21.92 -18.06
N LEU A 259 2.20 -20.96 -18.51
CA LEU A 259 3.49 -21.22 -19.12
C LEU A 259 4.56 -21.33 -18.04
N TYR A 260 5.57 -22.15 -18.29
CA TYR A 260 6.74 -22.29 -17.45
C TYR A 260 7.90 -21.50 -18.05
N HIS A 261 8.40 -20.52 -17.29
CA HIS A 261 9.60 -19.73 -17.60
C HIS A 261 9.59 -19.18 -19.02
N ALA A 262 8.60 -18.33 -19.24
CA ALA A 262 8.28 -17.72 -20.51
C ALA A 262 8.60 -16.22 -20.38
N GLU A 263 9.81 -15.83 -20.75
CA GLU A 263 10.33 -14.48 -20.55
C GLU A 263 10.72 -13.87 -21.90
N LEU A 264 10.45 -12.58 -22.07
CA LEU A 264 10.80 -11.81 -23.26
C LEU A 264 11.86 -10.78 -22.86
N GLU A 265 13.10 -10.97 -23.30
CA GLU A 265 14.18 -10.00 -23.07
C GLU A 265 13.89 -8.67 -23.80
N ARG A 266 14.41 -7.56 -23.28
CA ARG A 266 14.22 -6.23 -23.88
C ARG A 266 14.73 -6.21 -25.32
N HIS A 267 13.90 -5.68 -26.22
CA HIS A 267 14.12 -5.62 -27.67
C HIS A 267 14.27 -6.97 -28.35
N ASP A 268 13.95 -8.06 -27.66
CA ASP A 268 13.97 -9.37 -28.26
C ASP A 268 12.64 -9.69 -28.95
N MET A 269 12.74 -10.60 -29.92
CA MET A 269 11.62 -11.15 -30.66
C MET A 269 11.60 -12.66 -30.47
N VAL A 270 10.61 -13.14 -29.73
CA VAL A 270 10.42 -14.56 -29.44
C VAL A 270 9.32 -15.13 -30.34
N GLU A 271 9.57 -16.27 -30.96
CA GLU A 271 8.60 -16.95 -31.81
C GLU A 271 7.83 -18.00 -31.00
N LEU A 272 6.50 -18.07 -31.12
CA LEU A 272 5.74 -19.30 -30.86
C LEU A 272 6.05 -20.34 -31.94
N LYS A 273 7.24 -20.92 -31.85
CA LYS A 273 7.85 -21.78 -32.87
C LYS A 273 7.07 -23.06 -33.13
N LYS A 274 6.33 -23.53 -32.13
CA LYS A 274 5.51 -24.73 -32.24
C LYS A 274 4.38 -24.75 -31.23
N THR A 275 3.17 -24.60 -31.74
CA THR A 275 1.93 -24.90 -31.03
C THR A 275 1.26 -26.12 -31.67
N GLN A 276 1.32 -27.27 -31.00
CA GLN A 276 0.98 -28.57 -31.58
C GLN A 276 -0.41 -29.05 -31.19
N PHE A 277 -1.20 -29.44 -32.20
CA PHE A 277 -2.54 -30.03 -32.04
C PHE A 277 -2.56 -31.53 -32.34
N THR A 278 -3.58 -32.24 -31.83
CA THR A 278 -3.76 -33.69 -32.04
C THR A 278 -4.16 -34.01 -33.49
N ASN A 279 -5.04 -33.21 -34.08
CA ASN A 279 -5.59 -33.37 -35.43
C ASN A 279 -5.16 -32.24 -36.36
N ILE A 280 -5.47 -32.41 -37.65
CA ILE A 280 -5.24 -31.37 -38.67
C ILE A 280 -6.12 -30.15 -38.35
N MET A 281 -5.51 -28.97 -38.40
CA MET A 281 -6.06 -27.64 -38.11
C MET A 281 -6.05 -26.73 -39.33
N GLU A 282 -5.73 -27.30 -40.47
CA GLU A 282 -5.72 -26.64 -41.76
C GLU A 282 -7.02 -25.85 -42.01
N GLY A 283 -6.91 -24.54 -42.20
CA GLY A 283 -8.06 -23.64 -42.42
C GLY A 283 -8.89 -23.26 -41.18
N SER A 284 -8.46 -23.65 -39.97
CA SER A 284 -9.13 -23.26 -38.73
C SER A 284 -8.96 -21.77 -38.43
N THR A 285 -9.96 -21.16 -37.81
CA THR A 285 -9.87 -19.78 -37.27
C THR A 285 -9.35 -19.84 -35.84
N ILE A 286 -8.36 -19.00 -35.50
CA ILE A 286 -7.72 -18.94 -34.18
C ILE A 286 -7.81 -17.53 -33.61
N SER A 287 -7.91 -17.41 -32.28
CA SER A 287 -7.48 -16.20 -31.57
C SER A 287 -6.58 -16.56 -30.40
N LEU A 288 -5.69 -15.62 -30.06
CA LEU A 288 -4.73 -15.74 -28.98
C LEU A 288 -4.94 -14.58 -28.00
N THR A 289 -5.04 -14.89 -26.72
CA THR A 289 -4.94 -13.92 -25.62
C THR A 289 -3.78 -14.31 -24.73
N VAL A 290 -2.96 -13.32 -24.37
CA VAL A 290 -1.71 -13.51 -23.62
C VAL A 290 -1.84 -12.70 -22.33
N PHE A 291 -1.46 -13.30 -21.20
CA PHE A 291 -1.47 -12.67 -19.89
C PHE A 291 -0.04 -12.57 -19.37
N PHE A 292 0.29 -11.40 -18.85
CA PHE A 292 1.61 -11.05 -18.36
C PHE A 292 1.70 -11.15 -16.83
N SER A 293 2.92 -11.08 -16.27
CA SER A 293 3.18 -11.14 -14.83
C SER A 293 2.50 -10.03 -14.03
N ASP A 294 2.39 -8.84 -14.63
CA ASP A 294 1.72 -7.68 -14.04
C ASP A 294 0.18 -7.76 -14.08
N GLY A 295 -0.38 -8.82 -14.66
CA GLY A 295 -1.82 -9.04 -14.81
C GLY A 295 -2.44 -8.35 -16.02
N SER A 296 -1.67 -7.64 -16.83
CA SER A 296 -2.13 -7.09 -18.10
C SER A 296 -2.32 -8.19 -19.16
N SER A 297 -3.10 -7.93 -20.21
CA SER A 297 -3.37 -8.91 -21.26
C SER A 297 -3.55 -8.32 -22.67
N VAL A 298 -3.06 -9.01 -23.69
CA VAL A 298 -3.19 -8.63 -25.11
C VAL A 298 -3.91 -9.72 -25.91
N SER A 299 -4.78 -9.33 -26.84
CA SER A 299 -5.55 -10.26 -27.69
C SER A 299 -5.43 -9.92 -29.17
N THR A 300 -5.19 -10.92 -30.00
CA THR A 300 -4.86 -10.77 -31.44
C THR A 300 -6.09 -10.63 -32.34
N GLY A 301 -7.30 -10.74 -31.78
CA GLY A 301 -8.52 -10.99 -32.58
C GLY A 301 -8.46 -12.33 -33.31
N ASN A 302 -9.46 -12.58 -34.17
CA ASN A 302 -9.52 -13.81 -34.97
C ASN A 302 -8.64 -13.70 -36.22
N PHE A 303 -7.82 -14.72 -36.46
CA PHE A 303 -6.97 -14.85 -37.65
C PHE A 303 -7.01 -16.28 -38.19
N VAL A 304 -6.65 -16.44 -39.47
CA VAL A 304 -6.56 -17.74 -40.15
C VAL A 304 -5.11 -17.91 -40.62
N PRO A 305 -4.33 -18.82 -40.02
CA PRO A 305 -2.94 -19.04 -40.41
C PRO A 305 -2.81 -19.51 -41.86
N THR A 306 -1.71 -19.11 -42.51
CA THR A 306 -1.36 -19.44 -43.89
C THR A 306 -0.57 -20.75 -43.99
N TYR A 307 0.03 -21.08 -45.13
CA TYR A 307 0.75 -22.34 -45.41
C TYR A 307 2.18 -22.12 -45.86
#